data_AF-A0A7S2R2R8-F1
#
_entry.id   AF-A0A7S2R2R8-F1
#
_cell.length_a   1.000
_cell.length_b   1.000
_cell.length_c   1.000
_cell.angle_alpha   90.00
_cell.angle_beta   90.00
_cell.angle_gamma   90.00
#
_symmetry.space_group_name_H-M   'P 1'
#
loop_
_entity.id
_entity.type
_entity.pdbx_description
1 polymer ?
#
loop_
_entity_poly.entity_id
_entity_poly.type
_entity_poly.pdbx_seq_one_letter_code
_entity_poly.pdbx_strand_id
1 'polypeptide(L)'
;AIYDTMQYIPCDVSTVCFGMAASMGAFLLGAGAPGKRKALPNARIMIHQPLGGAQGQAADIEIQAKEILFIREVLNTYIAEYTDQPKDKIEEDCDRDFFMTAEEANDYGIIDEVITTKTSHITKPPMPSL
;
A
#
# COMPACT_ATOMS: atom_id res chain seq x y z
N ALA A 1 -3.50 12.63 -6.85
CA ALA A 1 -3.74 13.90 -6.12
C ALA A 1 -2.88 14.00 -4.85
N ILE A 2 -3.21 13.32 -3.74
CA ILE A 2 -2.42 13.44 -2.50
C ILE A 2 -0.97 12.99 -2.73
N TYR A 3 -0.79 11.84 -3.39
CA TYR A 3 0.52 11.35 -3.82
C TYR A 3 1.30 12.42 -4.60
N ASP A 4 0.71 12.98 -5.65
CA ASP A 4 1.37 13.99 -6.48
C ASP A 4 1.78 15.21 -5.66
N THR A 5 0.93 15.66 -4.73
CA THR A 5 1.29 16.74 -3.81
C THR A 5 2.48 16.37 -2.92
N MET A 6 2.52 15.13 -2.40
CA MET A 6 3.66 14.65 -1.60
C MET A 6 4.97 14.67 -2.40
N GLN A 7 4.92 14.37 -3.70
CA GLN A 7 6.09 14.37 -4.58
C GLN A 7 6.44 15.75 -5.15
N TYR A 8 5.46 16.66 -5.24
CA TYR A 8 5.64 17.99 -5.82
C TYR A 8 6.25 19.00 -4.84
N ILE A 9 5.88 18.92 -3.57
CA ILE A 9 6.37 19.88 -2.58
C ILE A 9 7.87 19.67 -2.31
N PRO A 10 8.63 20.75 -2.02
CA PRO A 10 10.08 20.64 -1.85
C PRO A 10 10.51 19.98 -0.53
N CYS A 11 9.58 19.76 0.40
CA CYS A 11 9.88 19.16 1.70
C CYS A 11 9.53 17.67 1.71
N ASP A 12 10.38 16.89 2.37
CA ASP A 12 10.13 15.47 2.56
C ASP A 12 8.85 15.23 3.38
N VAL A 13 7.99 14.35 2.88
CA VAL A 13 6.80 13.90 3.61
C VAL A 13 7.13 12.64 4.41
N SER A 14 7.05 12.75 5.73
CA SER A 14 7.08 11.57 6.62
C SER A 14 5.67 11.01 6.78
N THR A 15 5.54 9.70 6.63
CA THR A 15 4.27 8.99 6.76
C THR A 15 4.32 8.10 8.01
N VAL A 16 3.22 8.07 8.76
CA VAL A 16 3.13 7.24 9.98
C VAL A 16 1.76 6.58 10.06
N CYS A 17 1.74 5.26 10.10
CA CYS A 17 0.50 4.51 10.29
C CYS A 17 0.17 4.32 11.79
N PHE A 18 -0.95 4.91 12.21
CA PHE A 18 -1.55 4.73 13.53
C PHE A 18 -2.82 3.87 13.40
N GLY A 19 -2.68 2.55 13.33
CA GLY A 19 -3.81 1.62 13.30
C GLY A 19 -3.92 0.84 11.99
N MET A 20 -4.53 1.40 10.95
CA MET A 20 -4.68 0.72 9.66
C MET A 20 -4.29 1.63 8.49
N ALA A 21 -3.52 1.10 7.56
CA ALA A 21 -3.31 1.66 6.23
C ALA A 21 -3.74 0.60 5.20
N ALA A 22 -4.90 0.79 4.58
CA ALA A 22 -5.49 -0.17 3.65
C ALA A 22 -5.71 0.46 2.28
N SER A 23 -5.52 -0.31 1.20
CA SER A 23 -5.76 0.17 -0.17
C SER A 23 -4.96 1.44 -0.45
N MET A 24 -5.61 2.52 -0.91
CA MET A 24 -4.97 3.83 -1.10
C MET A 24 -4.30 4.39 0.16
N GLY A 25 -4.70 3.98 1.37
CA GLY A 25 -4.00 4.33 2.60
C GLY A 25 -2.61 3.68 2.70
N ALA A 26 -2.48 2.41 2.29
CA ALA A 26 -1.19 1.72 2.21
C ALA A 26 -0.31 2.32 1.10
N PHE A 27 -0.91 2.67 -0.04
CA PHE A 27 -0.22 3.37 -1.12
C PHE A 27 0.39 4.69 -0.64
N LEU A 28 -0.40 5.54 0.03
CA LEU A 28 0.09 6.81 0.54
C LEU A 28 1.12 6.64 1.67
N LEU A 29 0.98 5.60 2.51
CA LEU A 29 1.97 5.26 3.51
C LEU A 29 3.34 4.96 2.86
N GLY A 30 3.34 4.10 1.84
CA GLY A 30 4.54 3.69 1.11
C GLY A 30 5.19 4.79 0.28
N ALA A 31 4.40 5.76 -0.15
CA ALA A 31 4.84 6.92 -0.94
C ALA A 31 5.54 8.03 -0.14
N GLY A 32 5.69 7.88 1.19
CA GLY A 32 6.49 8.79 1.99
C GLY A 32 7.96 8.80 1.57
N ALA A 33 8.70 9.83 1.97
CA ALA A 33 10.12 9.93 1.65
C ALA A 33 10.90 8.71 2.20
N PRO A 34 11.85 8.13 1.43
CA PRO A 34 12.64 6.98 1.88
C PRO A 34 13.32 7.22 3.24
N GLY A 35 13.25 6.23 4.13
CA GLY A 35 13.75 6.32 5.51
C GLY A 35 12.84 7.11 6.47
N LYS A 36 11.67 7.59 6.01
CA LYS A 36 10.72 8.40 6.81
C LYS A 36 9.31 7.81 6.84
N ARG A 37 9.15 6.55 6.43
CA ARG A 37 7.88 5.82 6.42
C ARG A 37 7.83 4.92 7.65
N LYS A 38 6.82 5.10 8.51
CA LYS A 38 6.77 4.42 9.81
C LYS A 38 5.41 3.81 10.11
N ALA A 39 5.38 2.84 11.00
CA ALA A 39 4.15 2.32 11.55
C ALA A 39 4.28 2.04 13.05
N LEU A 40 3.15 2.12 13.77
CA LEU A 40 3.09 1.58 15.13
C LEU A 40 3.11 0.04 15.10
N PRO A 41 3.53 -0.64 16.19
CA PRO A 41 3.66 -2.09 16.20
C PRO A 41 2.34 -2.79 15.88
N ASN A 42 1.21 -2.28 16.38
CA ASN A 42 -0.09 -2.89 16.16
C ASN A 42 -0.75 -2.45 14.84
N ALA A 43 -0.03 -1.73 13.99
CA ALA A 43 -0.54 -1.31 12.71
C ALA A 43 -0.78 -2.52 11.79
N ARG A 44 -1.79 -2.38 10.94
CA ARG A 44 -2.16 -3.33 9.90
C ARG A 44 -2.07 -2.63 8.56
N ILE A 45 -1.35 -3.24 7.64
CA ILE A 45 -1.18 -2.73 6.28
C ILE A 45 -1.89 -3.71 5.35
N MET A 46 -2.66 -3.21 4.38
CA MET A 46 -3.29 -4.05 3.36
C MET A 46 -3.17 -3.41 2.00
N ILE A 47 -2.68 -4.18 1.03
CA ILE A 47 -2.67 -3.83 -0.39
C ILE A 47 -3.65 -4.72 -1.15
N HIS A 48 -4.27 -4.16 -2.18
CA HIS A 48 -5.12 -4.88 -3.11
C HIS A 48 -5.27 -4.08 -4.41
N GLN A 49 -5.82 -4.71 -5.44
CA GLN A 49 -6.17 -4.07 -6.70
C GLN A 49 -7.27 -3.01 -6.51
N PRO A 50 -7.33 -1.99 -7.39
CA PRO A 50 -8.41 -1.02 -7.34
C PRO A 50 -9.78 -1.69 -7.53
N LEU A 51 -10.77 -1.20 -6.80
CA LEU A 51 -12.16 -1.64 -6.94
C LEU A 51 -12.92 -0.66 -7.83
N GLY A 52 -13.78 -1.20 -8.69
CA GLY A 52 -14.68 -0.40 -9.51
C GLY A 52 -15.89 -1.20 -9.97
N GLY A 53 -16.74 -0.55 -10.76
CA GLY A 53 -17.94 -1.15 -11.32
C GLY A 53 -18.34 -0.41 -12.58
N ALA A 54 -18.94 -1.12 -13.54
CA ALA A 54 -19.37 -0.56 -14.80
C ALA A 54 -20.79 -1.05 -15.12
N GLN A 55 -21.61 -0.15 -15.67
CA GLN A 55 -22.96 -0.42 -16.15
C GLN A 55 -23.25 0.53 -17.31
N GLY A 56 -23.98 0.07 -18.33
CA GLY A 56 -24.35 0.90 -19.48
C GLY A 56 -24.29 0.11 -20.78
N GLN A 57 -24.05 0.83 -21.88
CA GLN A 57 -23.83 0.19 -23.17
C GLN A 57 -22.54 -0.63 -23.15
N ALA A 58 -22.43 -1.61 -24.05
CA ALA A 58 -21.23 -2.45 -24.15
C ALA A 58 -19.95 -1.60 -24.32
N ALA A 59 -20.01 -0.52 -25.11
CA ALA A 59 -18.89 0.40 -25.31
C ALA A 59 -18.48 1.12 -24.01
N ASP A 60 -19.46 1.58 -23.21
CA ASP A 60 -19.18 2.26 -21.93
C ASP A 60 -18.54 1.29 -20.92
N ILE A 61 -19.03 0.04 -20.86
CA ILE A 61 -18.45 -1.01 -20.02
C ILE A 61 -17.00 -1.29 -20.42
N GLU A 62 -16.73 -1.39 -21.72
CA GLU A 62 -15.37 -1.60 -22.24
C GLU A 62 -14.42 -0.45 -21.88
N ILE A 63 -14.88 0.79 -21.99
CA ILE A 63 -14.09 1.98 -21.62
C ILE A 63 -13.71 1.92 -20.13
N GLN A 64 -14.68 1.68 -19.25
CA GLN A 64 -14.44 1.61 -17.81
C GLN A 64 -13.54 0.43 -17.42
N ALA A 65 -13.70 -0.73 -18.08
CA ALA A 65 -12.84 -1.88 -17.86
C ALA A 65 -11.38 -1.61 -18.29
N LYS A 66 -11.17 -0.89 -19.40
CA LYS A 66 -9.81 -0.48 -19.82
C LYS A 66 -9.19 0.52 -18.85
N GLU A 67 -9.98 1.47 -18.34
CA GLU A 67 -9.50 2.48 -17.41
C GLU A 67 -9.07 1.87 -16.06
N ILE A 68 -9.86 0.96 -15.49
CA ILE A 68 -9.48 0.33 -14.21
C ILE A 68 -8.24 -0.56 -14.35
N LEU A 69 -8.06 -1.22 -15.50
CA LEU A 69 -6.84 -1.97 -15.79
C LEU A 69 -5.62 -1.05 -15.90
N PHE A 70 -5.77 0.12 -16.53
CA PHE A 70 -4.74 1.14 -16.58
C PHE A 70 -4.39 1.67 -15.18
N ILE A 71 -5.38 1.99 -14.35
CA ILE A 71 -5.15 2.46 -12.97
C ILE A 71 -4.43 1.38 -12.16
N ARG A 72 -4.84 0.11 -12.27
CA ARG A 72 -4.17 -1.02 -11.60
C ARG A 72 -2.69 -1.08 -11.97
N GLU A 73 -2.39 -0.98 -13.25
CA GLU A 73 -1.04 -1.03 -13.79
C GLU A 73 -0.16 0.12 -13.27
N VAL A 74 -0.72 1.33 -13.23
CA VAL A 74 -0.04 2.51 -12.70
C VAL A 74 0.26 2.35 -11.21
N LEU A 75 -0.72 1.94 -10.41
CA LEU A 75 -0.54 1.74 -8.97
C LEU A 75 0.51 0.66 -8.68
N ASN A 76 0.43 -0.48 -9.36
CA ASN A 76 1.41 -1.57 -9.17
C ASN A 76 2.83 -1.14 -9.53
N THR A 77 2.99 -0.31 -10.57
CA THR A 77 4.29 0.23 -10.96
C THR A 77 4.89 1.12 -9.87
N TYR A 78 4.09 2.01 -9.28
CA TYR A 78 4.56 2.86 -8.17
C TYR A 78 4.84 2.05 -6.90
N ILE A 79 3.99 1.08 -6.57
CA ILE A 79 4.19 0.21 -5.41
C ILE A 79 5.51 -0.56 -5.57
N ALA A 80 5.76 -1.15 -6.74
CA ALA A 80 7.01 -1.84 -7.04
C ALA A 80 8.23 -0.93 -6.85
N GLU A 81 8.17 0.30 -7.36
CA GLU A 81 9.27 1.27 -7.26
C GLU A 81 9.63 1.60 -5.80
N TYR A 82 8.65 1.98 -4.96
CA TYR A 82 8.98 2.40 -3.59
C TYR A 82 9.21 1.23 -2.62
N THR A 83 8.83 0.01 -2.99
CA THR A 83 9.07 -1.21 -2.18
C THR A 83 10.32 -1.98 -2.59
N ASP A 84 10.93 -1.65 -3.74
CA ASP A 84 12.02 -2.42 -4.37
C ASP A 84 11.63 -3.90 -4.63
N GLN A 85 10.35 -4.15 -4.88
CA GLN A 85 9.83 -5.48 -5.23
C GLN A 85 9.68 -5.61 -6.75
N PRO A 86 9.88 -6.82 -7.32
CA PRO A 86 9.52 -7.08 -8.69
C PRO A 86 8.04 -6.79 -8.94
N LYS A 87 7.72 -6.16 -10.07
CA LYS A 87 6.34 -5.81 -10.42
C LYS A 87 5.41 -7.03 -10.48
N ASP A 88 5.88 -8.14 -11.02
CA ASP A 88 5.09 -9.39 -11.09
C ASP A 88 4.65 -9.87 -9.70
N LYS A 89 5.50 -9.67 -8.68
CA LYS A 89 5.17 -9.98 -7.29
C LYS A 89 4.11 -9.02 -6.73
N ILE A 90 4.21 -7.73 -7.02
CA ILE A 90 3.17 -6.76 -6.63
C ILE A 90 1.84 -7.10 -7.29
N GLU A 91 1.84 -7.52 -8.55
CA GLU A 91 0.63 -7.95 -9.25
C GLU A 91 -0.04 -9.16 -8.60
N GLU A 92 0.75 -10.16 -8.20
CA GLU A 92 0.27 -11.34 -7.48
C GLU A 92 -0.27 -10.97 -6.10
N ASP A 93 0.51 -10.24 -5.30
CA ASP A 93 0.15 -9.87 -3.93
C ASP A 93 -1.04 -8.89 -3.90
N CYS A 94 -1.22 -8.02 -4.90
CA CYS A 94 -2.39 -7.14 -4.99
C CYS A 94 -3.63 -7.80 -5.60
N ASP A 95 -3.58 -9.02 -6.16
CA ASP A 95 -4.76 -9.63 -6.80
C ASP A 95 -5.90 -9.85 -5.78
N ARG A 96 -5.56 -10.10 -4.51
CA ARG A 96 -6.53 -10.19 -3.41
C ARG A 96 -6.10 -9.30 -2.25
N ASP A 97 -6.92 -9.26 -1.21
CA ASP A 97 -6.57 -8.53 0.00
C ASP A 97 -5.34 -9.17 0.66
N PHE A 98 -4.19 -8.50 0.56
CA PHE A 98 -2.94 -8.97 1.13
C PHE A 98 -2.60 -8.18 2.40
N PHE A 99 -2.77 -8.85 3.53
CA PHE A 99 -2.65 -8.25 4.85
C PHE A 99 -1.29 -8.50 5.49
N MET A 100 -0.68 -7.43 5.97
CA MET A 100 0.62 -7.43 6.66
C MET A 100 0.51 -6.85 8.07
N THR A 101 1.31 -7.42 8.97
CA THR A 101 1.76 -6.79 10.21
C THR A 101 2.68 -5.60 9.90
N ALA A 102 2.96 -4.76 10.91
CA ALA A 102 3.93 -3.68 10.76
C ALA A 102 5.33 -4.23 10.41
N GLU A 103 5.71 -5.34 11.02
CA GLU A 103 6.98 -6.03 10.78
C GLU A 103 7.06 -6.57 9.34
N GLU A 104 6.03 -7.29 8.88
CA GLU A 104 5.98 -7.76 7.48
C GLU A 104 5.98 -6.60 6.48
N ALA A 105 5.27 -5.50 6.77
CA ALA A 105 5.26 -4.32 5.88
C ALA A 105 6.62 -3.62 5.81
N ASN A 106 7.42 -3.69 6.87
CA ASN A 106 8.79 -3.22 6.89
C ASN A 106 9.68 -4.12 6.02
N ASP A 107 9.58 -5.43 6.20
CA ASP A 107 10.34 -6.41 5.41
C ASP A 107 9.93 -6.39 3.93
N TYR A 108 8.67 -6.08 3.65
CA TYR A 108 8.14 -5.92 2.29
C TYR A 108 8.62 -4.63 1.60
N GLY A 109 9.03 -3.62 2.37
CA GLY A 109 9.51 -2.33 1.87
C GLY A 109 8.45 -1.23 1.78
N ILE A 110 7.25 -1.43 2.36
CA ILE A 110 6.21 -0.37 2.43
C ILE A 110 6.57 0.68 3.47
N ILE A 111 7.20 0.28 4.56
CA ILE A 111 7.71 1.20 5.60
C ILE A 111 9.19 0.95 5.86
N ASP A 112 9.84 1.88 6.56
CA ASP A 112 11.25 1.82 6.92
C ASP A 112 11.48 1.55 8.42
N GLU A 113 10.46 1.78 9.26
CA GLU A 113 10.59 1.63 10.72
C GLU A 113 9.27 1.24 11.40
N VAL A 114 9.34 0.24 12.29
CA VAL A 114 8.31 -0.04 13.29
C VAL A 114 8.66 0.68 14.60
N ILE A 115 7.83 1.65 14.99
CA ILE A 115 8.09 2.50 16.16
C ILE A 115 7.98 1.68 17.45
N THR A 116 8.98 1.74 18.31
CA THR A 116 8.89 1.11 19.64
C THR A 116 7.95 1.89 20.57
N THR A 117 7.06 1.16 21.24
CA THR A 117 6.08 1.71 22.19
C THR A 117 6.14 0.96 23.53
N LYS A 118 5.37 1.43 24.51
CA LYS A 118 5.26 0.79 25.83
C LYS A 118 4.79 -0.67 25.76
N THR A 119 4.14 -1.08 24.67
CA THR A 119 3.58 -2.42 24.48
C THR A 119 4.33 -3.27 23.45
N SER A 120 5.46 -2.79 22.90
CA SER A 120 6.23 -3.54 21.90
C SER A 120 6.83 -4.86 22.40
N HIS A 121 6.93 -5.05 23.72
CA HIS A 121 7.39 -6.28 24.34
C HIS A 121 6.34 -7.40 24.34
N ILE A 122 5.08 -7.09 23.99
CA ILE A 122 3.99 -8.06 23.96
C ILE A 122 4.10 -8.88 22.68
N THR A 123 4.29 -10.20 22.82
CA THR A 123 4.32 -11.13 21.69
C THR A 123 2.94 -11.26 21.05
N LYS A 124 2.86 -11.07 19.74
CA LYS A 124 1.62 -11.23 18.95
C LYS A 124 1.48 -12.68 18.46
N PRO A 125 0.24 -13.17 18.27
CA PRO A 125 0.04 -14.45 17.59
C PRO A 125 0.54 -14.36 16.13
N PRO A 126 0.89 -15.51 15.50
CA PRO A 126 1.21 -15.53 14.08
C PRO A 126 -0.02 -15.13 13.25
N MET A 127 0.24 -14.59 12.06
CA MET A 127 -0.80 -14.33 11.07
C MET A 127 -1.52 -15.63 10.69
N PRO A 128 -2.86 -15.63 10.59
CA PRO A 128 -3.58 -16.77 10.07
C PRO A 128 -3.19 -17.00 8.60
N SER A 129 -3.11 -18.27 8.18
CA SER A 129 -3.03 -18.60 6.75
C SER A 129 -4.38 -18.25 6.12
N LEU A 130 -4.37 -17.32 5.17
CA LEU A 130 -5.55 -16.92 4.39
C LEU A 130 -5.53 -17.57 3.01
#